data_AF-Q9TT11-F1
#
_entry.id   AF-Q9TT11-F1
#
_cell.length_a   1.000
_cell.length_b   1.000
_cell.length_c   1.000
_cell.angle_alpha   90.00
_cell.angle_beta   90.00
_cell.angle_gamma   90.00
#
_symmetry.space_group_name_H-M   'P 1'
#
loop_
_entity.id
_entity.type
_entity.pdbx_description
1 polymer ?
#
loop_
_entity_poly.entity_id
_entity_poly.type
_entity_poly.pdbx_seq_one_letter_code
_entity_poly.pdbx_strand_id
1 'polypeptide(L)'
;WSWKNLNTLCWAIGSISGAMHEEDEKRFLVTVIKDLLGLCEQKRGKDNKAIIASNIMYIVGQYPRFLRAHWKFLKTVVNKLFEFMHETHDGVQDMACDTFIKIAQKCRRHFVQVQVGEVMP
;
A
#
# COMPACT_ATOMS: atom_id res chain seq x y z
N TRP A 1 -20.07 -2.83 -8.08
CA TRP A 1 -19.19 -2.90 -6.90
C TRP A 1 -19.60 -4.09 -6.04
N SER A 2 -18.68 -4.99 -5.73
CA SER A 2 -18.84 -6.04 -4.73
C SER A 2 -17.49 -6.32 -4.10
N TRP A 3 -17.47 -6.80 -2.86
CA TRP A 3 -16.24 -7.14 -2.15
C TRP A 3 -15.42 -8.18 -2.91
N LYS A 4 -16.10 -9.23 -3.39
CA LYS A 4 -15.48 -10.30 -4.16
C LYS A 4 -14.76 -9.76 -5.41
N ASN A 5 -15.43 -8.93 -6.21
CA ASN A 5 -14.87 -8.45 -7.46
C ASN A 5 -13.68 -7.51 -7.23
N LEU A 6 -13.75 -6.65 -6.19
CA LEU A 6 -12.60 -5.82 -5.85
C LEU A 6 -11.41 -6.68 -5.41
N ASN A 7 -11.64 -7.60 -4.47
CA ASN A 7 -10.59 -8.46 -3.94
C ASN A 7 -9.91 -9.23 -5.08
N THR A 8 -10.68 -9.87 -5.97
CA THR A 8 -10.10 -10.61 -7.10
C THR A 8 -9.28 -9.71 -8.02
N LEU A 9 -9.73 -8.49 -8.27
CA LEU A 9 -9.00 -7.53 -9.10
C LEU A 9 -7.70 -7.10 -8.42
N CYS A 10 -7.75 -6.68 -7.15
CA CYS A 10 -6.58 -6.21 -6.42
C CYS A 10 -5.57 -7.33 -6.16
N TRP A 11 -6.02 -8.57 -5.97
CA TRP A 11 -5.14 -9.74 -5.90
C TRP A 11 -4.43 -9.99 -7.22
N ALA A 12 -5.15 -9.93 -8.35
CA ALA A 12 -4.55 -10.06 -9.68
C ALA A 12 -3.51 -8.95 -9.92
N ILE A 13 -3.84 -7.70 -9.59
CA ILE A 13 -2.93 -6.56 -9.67
C ILE A 13 -1.66 -6.83 -8.87
N GLY A 14 -1.76 -7.16 -7.58
CA GLY A 14 -0.56 -7.43 -6.78
C GLY A 14 0.27 -8.63 -7.27
N SER A 15 -0.38 -9.62 -7.90
CA SER A 15 0.28 -10.84 -8.37
C SER A 15 1.12 -10.66 -9.64
N ILE A 16 0.91 -9.58 -10.40
CA ILE A 16 1.69 -9.26 -11.60
C ILE A 16 2.89 -8.32 -11.30
N SER A 17 3.24 -8.15 -10.02
CA SER A 17 4.38 -7.31 -9.61
C SER A 17 5.68 -7.73 -10.32
N GLY A 18 6.39 -6.76 -10.90
CA GLY A 18 7.63 -7.01 -11.64
C GLY A 18 7.44 -7.50 -13.08
N ALA A 19 6.21 -7.75 -13.55
CA ALA A 19 5.95 -8.15 -14.94
C ALA A 19 5.99 -6.99 -15.94
N MET A 20 5.98 -5.75 -15.45
CA MET A 20 5.99 -4.52 -16.26
C MET A 20 7.36 -3.82 -16.19
N HIS A 21 7.68 -3.01 -17.20
CA HIS A 21 8.80 -2.06 -17.10
C HIS A 21 8.53 -1.01 -16.01
N GLU A 22 9.58 -0.44 -15.42
CA GLU A 22 9.46 0.45 -14.26
C GLU A 22 8.58 1.69 -14.51
N GLU A 23 8.70 2.31 -15.68
CA GLU A 23 7.89 3.48 -16.05
C GLU A 23 6.40 3.13 -16.22
N ASP A 24 6.10 1.98 -16.82
CA ASP A 24 4.72 1.52 -16.98
C ASP A 24 4.12 1.08 -15.65
N GLU A 25 4.89 0.35 -14.83
CA GLU A 25 4.51 -0.04 -13.47
C GLU A 25 4.20 1.20 -12.61
N LYS A 26 5.04 2.23 -12.69
CA LYS A 26 4.82 3.50 -11.99
C LYS A 26 3.49 4.15 -12.41
N ARG A 27 3.24 4.31 -13.71
CA ARG A 27 1.99 4.91 -14.21
C ARG A 27 0.78 4.10 -13.79
N PHE A 28 0.87 2.78 -13.92
CA PHE A 28 -0.19 1.85 -13.54
C PHE A 28 -0.52 1.93 -12.05
N LEU A 29 0.49 1.84 -11.18
CA LEU A 29 0.29 1.90 -9.73
C LEU A 29 -0.26 3.23 -9.24
N VAL A 30 0.20 4.34 -9.80
CA VAL A 30 -0.31 5.68 -9.44
C VAL A 30 -1.81 5.76 -9.75
N THR A 31 -2.26 5.24 -10.89
CA THR A 31 -3.68 5.22 -11.25
C THR A 31 -4.47 4.30 -10.31
N VAL A 32 -4.02 3.06 -10.14
CA VAL A 32 -4.72 2.08 -9.29
C VAL A 32 -4.87 2.57 -7.85
N ILE A 33 -3.80 3.10 -7.25
CA ILE A 33 -3.83 3.56 -5.86
C ILE A 33 -4.75 4.79 -5.71
N LYS A 34 -4.71 5.72 -6.66
CA LYS A 34 -5.62 6.89 -6.65
C LYS A 34 -7.08 6.47 -6.74
N ASP A 35 -7.41 5.55 -7.66
CA ASP A 35 -8.78 5.08 -7.84
C ASP A 35 -9.28 4.33 -6.59
N LEU A 36 -8.42 3.53 -5.95
CA LEU A 36 -8.77 2.84 -4.71
C LEU A 36 -8.95 3.80 -3.53
N LEU A 37 -8.11 4.84 -3.41
CA LEU A 37 -8.28 5.89 -2.39
C LEU A 37 -9.60 6.65 -2.61
N GLY A 38 -9.89 7.06 -3.85
CA GLY A 38 -11.16 7.71 -4.19
C GLY A 38 -12.37 6.81 -3.91
N LEU A 39 -12.25 5.51 -4.17
CA LEU A 39 -13.28 4.53 -3.83
C LEU A 39 -13.46 4.39 -2.30
N CYS A 40 -12.38 4.44 -1.53
CA CYS A 40 -12.42 4.42 -0.06
C CYS A 40 -13.15 5.64 0.53
N GLU A 41 -12.97 6.81 -0.09
CA GLU A 41 -13.69 8.04 0.29
C GLU A 41 -15.17 7.97 -0.08
N GLN A 42 -15.50 7.42 -1.25
CA GLN A 42 -16.88 7.30 -1.74
C GLN A 42 -17.71 6.28 -0.94
N LYS A 43 -17.10 5.19 -0.48
CA LYS A 43 -17.82 4.11 0.20
C LYS A 43 -18.02 4.41 1.69
N ARG A 44 -19.26 4.23 2.13
CA ARG A 44 -19.68 4.38 3.53
C ARG A 44 -19.65 3.03 4.26
N GLY A 45 -19.53 3.08 5.58
CA GLY A 45 -19.49 1.90 6.45
C GLY A 45 -18.08 1.38 6.68
N LYS A 46 -17.82 0.92 7.91
CA LYS A 46 -16.49 0.47 8.34
C LYS A 46 -16.00 -0.72 7.52
N ASP A 47 -16.85 -1.72 7.28
CA ASP A 47 -16.45 -2.94 6.54
C ASP A 47 -16.04 -2.64 5.10
N ASN A 48 -16.76 -1.76 4.41
CA ASN A 48 -16.39 -1.34 3.05
C ASN A 48 -15.02 -0.66 3.05
N LYS A 49 -14.76 0.23 4.01
CA LYS A 49 -13.47 0.91 4.14
C LYS A 49 -12.35 -0.07 4.49
N ALA A 50 -12.60 -1.00 5.40
CA ALA A 50 -11.66 -2.04 5.79
C ALA A 50 -11.24 -2.88 4.57
N ILE A 51 -12.20 -3.29 3.74
CA ILE A 51 -11.93 -4.07 2.53
C ILE A 51 -11.16 -3.28 1.47
N ILE A 52 -11.44 -1.98 1.32
CA ILE A 52 -10.68 -1.17 0.35
C ILE A 52 -9.27 -0.92 0.87
N ALA A 53 -9.12 -0.57 2.15
CA ALA A 53 -7.83 -0.39 2.80
C ALA A 53 -6.98 -1.66 2.74
N SER A 54 -7.57 -2.84 2.99
CA SER A 54 -6.89 -4.12 2.88
C SER A 54 -6.33 -4.35 1.48
N ASN A 55 -7.11 -4.05 0.44
CA ASN A 55 -6.65 -4.17 -0.95
C ASN A 55 -5.53 -3.18 -1.31
N ILE A 56 -5.61 -1.93 -0.81
CA ILE A 56 -4.52 -0.95 -0.97
C ILE A 56 -3.24 -1.46 -0.30
N MET A 57 -3.32 -1.91 0.96
CA MET A 57 -2.19 -2.45 1.71
C MET A 57 -1.57 -3.66 1.01
N TYR A 58 -2.41 -4.58 0.50
CA TYR A 58 -1.95 -5.72 -0.28
C TYR A 58 -1.15 -5.28 -1.49
N ILE A 59 -1.72 -4.44 -2.36
CA ILE A 59 -1.06 -3.97 -3.58
C ILE A 59 0.25 -3.29 -3.21
N VAL A 60 0.23 -2.29 -2.32
CA VAL A 60 1.44 -1.53 -1.96
C VAL A 60 2.54 -2.46 -1.41
N GLY A 61 2.18 -3.46 -0.60
CA GLY A 61 3.14 -4.45 -0.09
C GLY A 61 3.78 -5.33 -1.17
N GLN A 62 3.13 -5.52 -2.33
CA GLN A 62 3.66 -6.32 -3.44
C GLN A 62 4.65 -5.56 -4.35
N TYR A 63 4.73 -4.22 -4.27
CA TYR A 63 5.53 -3.40 -5.19
C TYR A 63 6.70 -2.66 -4.52
N PRO A 64 7.68 -3.39 -3.93
CA PRO A 64 8.82 -2.78 -3.27
C PRO A 64 9.76 -2.04 -4.23
N ARG A 65 9.76 -2.36 -5.53
CA ARG A 65 10.53 -1.63 -6.55
C ARG A 65 10.03 -0.19 -6.66
N PHE A 66 8.73 -0.02 -6.85
CA PHE A 66 8.07 1.28 -6.84
C PHE A 66 8.33 2.06 -5.54
N LEU A 67 8.17 1.41 -4.38
CA LEU A 67 8.38 2.06 -3.09
C LEU A 67 9.81 2.59 -2.90
N ARG A 68 10.82 1.80 -3.26
CA ARG A 68 12.24 2.20 -3.15
C ARG A 68 12.58 3.41 -4.03
N ALA A 69 11.95 3.53 -5.19
CA ALA A 69 12.16 4.67 -6.08
C ALA A 69 11.45 5.96 -5.63
N HIS A 70 10.54 5.89 -4.64
CA HIS A 70 9.66 7.01 -4.27
C HIS A 70 9.58 7.17 -2.74
N TRP A 71 10.67 7.68 -2.12
CA TRP A 71 10.76 7.84 -0.66
C TRP A 71 9.56 8.54 -0.01
N LYS A 72 9.14 9.71 -0.52
CA LYS A 72 8.01 10.44 0.05
C LYS A 72 6.74 9.59 0.10
N PHE A 73 6.53 8.76 -0.92
CA PHE A 73 5.40 7.85 -0.97
C PHE A 73 5.57 6.69 0.02
N LEU A 74 6.76 6.08 0.10
CA LEU A 74 7.08 5.06 1.10
C LEU A 74 6.83 5.56 2.53
N LYS A 75 7.29 6.77 2.87
CA LYS A 75 7.06 7.42 4.17
C LYS A 75 5.58 7.59 4.47
N THR A 76 4.80 8.07 3.51
CA THR A 76 3.33 8.21 3.64
C THR A 76 2.66 6.86 3.89
N VAL A 77 3.04 5.82 3.15
CA VAL A 77 2.51 4.46 3.34
C VAL A 77 2.81 3.95 4.75
N VAL A 78 4.06 4.06 5.21
CA VAL A 78 4.46 3.57 6.53
C VAL A 78 3.71 4.30 7.65
N ASN A 79 3.57 5.62 7.56
CA ASN A 79 2.77 6.39 8.52
C ASN A 79 1.31 5.93 8.52
N LYS A 80 0.72 5.65 7.35
CA LYS A 80 -0.65 5.12 7.27
C LYS A 80 -0.77 3.71 7.84
N LEU A 81 0.24 2.86 7.68
CA LEU A 81 0.26 1.54 8.32
C LEU A 81 0.25 1.69 9.85
N PHE A 82 1.02 2.63 10.41
CA PHE A 82 0.96 2.91 11.84
C PHE A 82 -0.40 3.44 12.29
N GLU A 83 -1.06 4.31 11.52
CA GLU A 83 -2.44 4.70 11.81
C GLU A 83 -3.38 3.48 11.82
N PHE A 84 -3.27 2.59 10.83
CA PHE A 84 -4.11 1.39 10.75
C PHE A 84 -3.83 0.34 11.84
N MET A 85 -2.63 0.31 12.41
CA MET A 85 -2.34 -0.51 13.59
C MET A 85 -3.16 -0.06 14.82
N HIS A 86 -3.63 1.18 14.86
CA HIS A 86 -4.50 1.70 15.92
C HIS A 86 -5.99 1.59 15.59
N GLU A 87 -6.37 1.06 14.42
CA GLU A 87 -7.77 0.89 14.05
C GLU A 87 -8.41 -0.27 14.83
N THR A 88 -9.67 -0.11 15.24
CA THR A 88 -10.40 -1.09 16.09
C THR A 88 -10.87 -2.35 15.36
N HIS A 89 -10.65 -2.43 14.06
CA HIS A 89 -11.08 -3.57 13.25
C HIS A 89 -9.93 -4.59 13.16
N ASP A 90 -10.05 -5.72 13.87
CA ASP A 90 -8.99 -6.73 14.03
C ASP A 90 -8.28 -7.08 12.71
N GLY A 91 -9.04 -7.39 11.64
CA GLY A 91 -8.46 -7.75 10.34
C GLY A 91 -7.65 -6.64 9.64
N VAL A 92 -7.84 -5.37 10.01
CA VAL A 92 -7.06 -4.24 9.48
C VAL A 92 -5.72 -4.12 10.21
N GLN A 93 -5.71 -4.35 11.53
CA GLN A 93 -4.49 -4.26 12.34
C GLN A 93 -3.47 -5.33 11.93
N ASP A 94 -3.89 -6.59 11.85
CA ASP A 94 -3.03 -7.70 11.46
C ASP A 94 -2.42 -7.48 10.08
N MET A 95 -3.25 -7.01 9.14
CA MET A 95 -2.78 -6.72 7.79
C MET A 95 -1.82 -5.53 7.73
N ALA A 96 -2.01 -4.51 8.57
CA ALA A 96 -1.10 -3.39 8.65
C ALA A 96 0.29 -3.85 9.15
N CYS A 97 0.33 -4.71 10.17
CA CYS A 97 1.53 -5.35 10.67
C CYS A 97 2.22 -6.22 9.60
N ASP A 98 1.47 -7.11 8.94
CA ASP A 98 1.98 -7.99 7.88
C ASP A 98 2.51 -7.22 6.66
N THR A 99 1.85 -6.12 6.32
CA THR A 99 2.29 -5.26 5.22
C THR A 99 3.55 -4.48 5.63
N PHE A 100 3.58 -3.97 6.87
CA PHE A 100 4.74 -3.26 7.39
C PHE A 100 5.98 -4.15 7.43
N ILE A 101 5.90 -5.39 7.94
CA ILE A 101 7.05 -6.29 7.97
C ILE A 101 7.56 -6.62 6.56
N LYS A 102 6.67 -6.83 5.58
CA LYS A 102 7.06 -7.03 4.17
C LYS A 102 7.80 -5.81 3.62
N ILE A 103 7.28 -4.61 3.84
CA ILE A 103 7.91 -3.37 3.38
C ILE A 103 9.25 -3.14 4.08
N ALA A 104 9.31 -3.32 5.40
CA ALA A 104 10.52 -3.18 6.20
C ALA A 104 11.62 -4.13 5.69
N GLN A 105 11.30 -5.40 5.44
CA GLN A 105 12.25 -6.38 4.91
C GLN A 105 12.77 -6.00 3.51
N LYS A 106 11.90 -5.55 2.61
CA LYS A 106 12.26 -5.25 1.21
C LYS A 106 12.86 -3.86 1.02
N CYS A 107 12.56 -2.91 1.90
CA CYS A 107 13.00 -1.52 1.82
C CYS A 107 13.99 -1.11 2.93
N ARG A 108 14.44 -2.03 3.79
CA ARG A 108 15.26 -1.82 5.00
C ARG A 108 16.31 -0.70 4.95
N ARG A 109 17.06 -0.58 3.84
CA ARG A 109 18.12 0.44 3.69
C ARG A 109 17.57 1.86 3.72
N HIS A 110 16.34 2.08 3.24
CA HIS A 110 15.71 3.40 3.18
C HIS A 110 15.34 3.93 4.57
N PHE A 111 15.18 3.05 5.57
CA PHE A 111 14.87 3.43 6.95
C PHE A 111 16.10 3.78 7.78
N VAL A 112 17.31 3.50 7.28
CA VAL A 112 18.56 3.73 8.03
C VAL A 112 19.50 4.70 7.32
N GLN A 113 19.17 5.06 6.07
CA GLN A 113 19.89 6.06 5.29
C GLN A 113 19.10 7.36 5.29
N VAL A 114 19.79 8.48 5.44
CA VAL A 114 19.18 9.80 5.28
C VAL A 114 18.64 9.93 3.85
N GLN A 115 17.35 10.19 3.74
CA GLN A 115 16.65 10.27 2.47
C GLN A 115 16.65 11.72 1.95
N VAL A 116 16.43 11.89 0.65
CA VAL A 116 16.43 13.21 0.02
C VAL A 116 15.38 14.12 0.68
N GLY A 117 15.83 15.23 1.26
CA GLY A 117 14.99 16.21 1.94
C GLY A 117 14.70 15.90 3.42
N GLU A 118 15.32 14.86 4.00
CA GLU A 118 15.25 14.54 5.42
C GLU A 118 16.59 14.88 6.11
N VAL A 119 16.56 15.19 7.41
CA VAL A 119 17.76 15.53 8.20
C VAL A 119 18.26 14.38 9.07
N MET A 120 17.44 13.35 9.23
CA MET A 120 17.75 12.12 9.96
C MET A 120 17.08 10.93 9.25
N PRO A 121 17.57 9.69 9.46
CA PRO A 121 16.90 8.49 9.00
C PRO A 121 15.44 8.39 9.50
#